data_AF-A0A1E4GQK5-F1
#
_entry.id   AF-A0A1E4GQK5-F1
#
_cell.length_a   1.000
_cell.length_b   1.000
_cell.length_c   1.000
_cell.angle_alpha   90.00
_cell.angle_beta   90.00
_cell.angle_gamma   90.00
#
_symmetry.space_group_name_H-M   'P 1'
#
loop_
_entity.id
_entity.type
_entity.pdbx_description
1 polymer ?
#
loop_
_entity_poly.entity_id
_entity_poly.type
_entity_poly.pdbx_seq_one_letter_code
_entity_poly.pdbx_strand_id
1 'polypeptide(L)'
;MIDDVVARLGEFEDRRKIADLILDYCRGVDRCDDALLRATYWPDAVDDHGAGDRPAMAFCDRVLPILREHCISTMHLVANSRVTLQGNRAFAETYVVARHYLGSARSLEVFVGAAAAETILGAFPKPARDAPFEYHAGGRYLDRVERREGEWRFAHRRLVFDWTEAHPASPALLVDIGRTFGRRDPSDAAYALFASSGPEDAR
;
A
#
# COMPACT_ATOMS: atom_id res chain seq x y z
N MET A 1 -18.75 26.26 -24.54
CA MET A 1 -17.89 26.87 -23.49
C MET A 1 -18.17 26.28 -22.13
N ILE A 2 -19.43 26.20 -21.66
CA ILE A 2 -19.75 25.57 -20.36
C ILE A 2 -19.60 24.04 -20.41
N ASP A 3 -20.10 23.37 -21.45
CA ASP A 3 -20.01 21.89 -21.54
C ASP A 3 -18.56 21.37 -21.57
N ASP A 4 -17.65 22.10 -22.22
CA ASP A 4 -16.21 21.80 -22.22
C ASP A 4 -15.61 21.92 -20.82
N VAL A 5 -15.97 22.97 -20.07
CA VAL A 5 -15.51 23.16 -18.69
C VAL A 5 -16.04 22.05 -17.79
N VAL A 6 -17.32 21.68 -17.93
CA VAL A 6 -17.93 20.59 -17.15
C VAL A 6 -17.24 19.25 -17.45
N ALA A 7 -16.96 18.96 -18.72
CA ALA A 7 -16.25 17.75 -19.12
C ALA A 7 -14.83 17.70 -18.51
N ARG A 8 -14.07 18.79 -18.64
CA ARG A 8 -12.71 18.89 -18.09
C ARG A 8 -12.67 18.83 -16.57
N LEU A 9 -13.67 19.41 -15.89
CA LEU A 9 -13.82 19.30 -14.45
C LEU A 9 -14.12 17.85 -14.04
N GLY A 10 -15.04 17.18 -14.73
CA GLY A 10 -15.33 15.76 -14.49
C GLY A 10 -14.09 14.87 -14.64
N GLU A 11 -13.26 15.11 -15.68
CA GLU A 11 -11.99 14.38 -15.82
C GLU A 11 -11.02 14.66 -14.67
N PHE A 12 -10.95 15.91 -14.19
CA PHE A 12 -10.11 16.26 -13.05
C PHE A 12 -10.59 15.58 -11.76
N GLU A 13 -11.90 15.57 -11.51
CA GLU A 13 -12.51 14.88 -10.37
C GLU A 13 -12.25 13.37 -10.42
N ASP A 14 -12.44 12.73 -11.59
CA ASP A 14 -12.17 11.30 -11.76
C ASP A 14 -10.69 10.97 -11.48
N ARG A 15 -9.75 11.80 -11.97
CA ARG A 15 -8.32 11.65 -11.67
C ARG A 15 -8.02 11.81 -10.18
N ARG A 16 -8.66 12.77 -9.51
CA ARG A 16 -8.48 13.00 -8.07
C ARG A 16 -8.99 11.81 -7.24
N LYS A 17 -10.16 11.27 -7.60
CA LYS A 17 -10.76 10.08 -6.97
C LYS A 17 -9.87 8.85 -7.14
N ILE A 18 -9.27 8.66 -8.31
CA ILE A 18 -8.32 7.56 -8.55
C ILE A 18 -7.03 7.76 -7.72
N ALA A 19 -6.55 8.99 -7.60
CA ALA A 19 -5.41 9.28 -6.73
C ALA A 19 -5.72 8.98 -5.25
N ASP A 20 -6.90 9.37 -4.76
CA ASP A 20 -7.35 9.03 -3.40
C ASP A 20 -7.50 7.53 -3.20
N LEU A 21 -8.07 6.80 -4.17
CA LEU A 21 -8.17 5.35 -4.14
C LEU A 21 -6.81 4.66 -3.92
N ILE A 22 -5.75 5.14 -4.59
CA ILE A 22 -4.38 4.62 -4.42
C ILE A 22 -3.85 4.91 -3.01
N LEU A 23 -4.11 6.12 -2.49
CA LEU A 23 -3.69 6.50 -1.14
C LEU A 23 -4.46 5.71 -0.06
N ASP A 24 -5.75 5.45 -0.26
CA ASP A 24 -6.58 4.65 0.63
C ASP A 24 -6.11 3.20 0.67
N TYR A 25 -5.64 2.65 -0.45
CA TYR A 25 -5.01 1.33 -0.46
C TYR A 25 -3.76 1.32 0.41
N CYS A 26 -2.85 2.29 0.22
CA CYS A 26 -1.62 2.39 1.02
C CYS A 26 -1.96 2.53 2.51
N ARG A 27 -2.94 3.38 2.84
CA ARG A 27 -3.43 3.56 4.21
C ARG A 27 -3.98 2.26 4.79
N GLY A 28 -4.82 1.55 4.04
CA GLY A 28 -5.41 0.28 4.44
C GLY A 28 -4.35 -0.79 4.73
N VAL A 29 -3.34 -0.93 3.85
CA VAL A 29 -2.23 -1.87 4.06
C VAL A 29 -1.39 -1.48 5.28
N ASP A 30 -0.92 -0.23 5.34
CA ASP A 30 -0.01 0.25 6.38
C ASP A 30 -0.61 0.17 7.79
N ARG A 31 -1.92 0.47 7.90
CA ARG A 31 -2.69 0.43 9.15
C ARG A 31 -3.44 -0.87 9.33
N CYS A 32 -3.14 -1.89 8.53
CA CYS A 32 -3.80 -3.18 8.56
C CYS A 32 -5.33 -3.08 8.75
N ASP A 33 -5.96 -2.15 8.03
CA ASP A 33 -7.39 -1.89 8.06
C ASP A 33 -8.04 -2.69 6.94
N ASP A 34 -8.65 -3.82 7.33
CA ASP A 34 -9.24 -4.78 6.39
C ASP A 34 -10.43 -4.18 5.63
N ALA A 35 -11.26 -3.38 6.31
CA ALA A 35 -12.42 -2.76 5.70
C ALA A 35 -11.98 -1.73 4.66
N LEU A 36 -11.03 -0.85 5.00
CA LEU A 36 -10.51 0.15 4.07
C LEU A 36 -9.81 -0.51 2.87
N LEU A 37 -8.94 -1.49 3.11
CA LEU A 37 -8.23 -2.18 2.05
C LEU A 37 -9.20 -2.85 1.06
N ARG A 38 -10.17 -3.61 1.54
CA ARG A 38 -11.16 -4.28 0.69
C ARG A 38 -12.03 -3.30 -0.08
N ALA A 39 -12.38 -2.16 0.51
CA ALA A 39 -13.18 -1.13 -0.14
C ALA A 39 -12.49 -0.56 -1.40
N THR A 40 -11.16 -0.61 -1.48
CA THR A 40 -10.42 -0.16 -2.67
C THR A 40 -10.56 -1.08 -3.88
N TYR A 41 -11.03 -2.32 -3.69
CA TYR A 41 -11.21 -3.29 -4.76
C TYR A 41 -12.69 -3.51 -5.08
N TRP A 42 -12.98 -3.80 -6.35
CA TRP A 42 -14.23 -4.49 -6.67
C TRP A 42 -14.20 -5.93 -6.12
N PRO A 43 -15.35 -6.52 -5.71
CA PRO A 43 -15.40 -7.90 -5.22
C PRO A 43 -14.84 -8.95 -6.21
N ASP A 44 -14.98 -8.68 -7.51
CA ASP A 44 -14.48 -9.49 -8.62
C ASP A 44 -13.08 -9.07 -9.11
N ALA A 45 -12.40 -8.17 -8.40
CA ALA A 45 -11.10 -7.67 -8.82
C ALA A 45 -10.01 -8.74 -8.74
N VAL A 46 -8.97 -8.50 -9.53
CA VAL A 46 -7.76 -9.33 -9.58
C VAL A 46 -6.56 -8.55 -9.06
N ASP A 47 -5.65 -9.25 -8.43
CA ASP A 47 -4.42 -8.70 -7.91
C ASP A 47 -3.24 -9.64 -8.20
N ASP A 48 -2.15 -9.08 -8.73
CA ASP A 48 -0.92 -9.76 -9.09
C ASP A 48 0.28 -9.05 -8.47
N HIS A 49 0.74 -9.56 -7.32
CA HIS A 49 2.00 -9.15 -6.68
C HIS A 49 3.19 -10.05 -7.09
N GLY A 50 3.25 -10.46 -8.37
CA GLY A 50 4.38 -11.19 -8.96
C GLY A 50 4.24 -12.71 -9.00
N ALA A 51 3.09 -13.24 -8.58
CA ALA A 51 2.79 -14.68 -8.56
C ALA A 51 1.64 -15.07 -9.50
N GLY A 52 1.33 -14.18 -10.46
CA GLY A 52 0.23 -14.29 -11.40
C GLY A 52 -1.09 -13.75 -10.83
N ASP A 53 -2.01 -13.49 -11.74
CA ASP A 53 -3.36 -12.98 -11.47
C ASP A 53 -4.13 -13.90 -10.50
N ARG A 54 -4.58 -13.35 -9.36
CA ARG A 54 -5.42 -14.03 -8.36
C ARG A 54 -6.56 -13.13 -7.89
N PRO A 55 -7.63 -13.66 -7.27
CA PRO A 55 -8.67 -12.83 -6.68
C PRO A 55 -8.10 -11.86 -5.64
N ALA A 56 -8.40 -10.56 -5.77
CA ALA A 56 -7.91 -9.52 -4.87
C ALA A 56 -8.38 -9.71 -3.42
N MET A 57 -9.57 -10.28 -3.22
CA MET A 57 -10.06 -10.63 -1.88
C MET A 57 -9.16 -11.65 -1.19
N ALA A 58 -8.66 -12.65 -1.93
CA ALA A 58 -7.72 -13.62 -1.39
C ALA A 58 -6.34 -12.99 -1.08
N PHE A 59 -5.95 -11.92 -1.79
CA PHE A 59 -4.80 -11.12 -1.40
C PHE A 59 -5.05 -10.41 -0.06
N CYS A 60 -6.20 -9.75 0.11
CA CYS A 60 -6.59 -9.08 1.36
C CYS A 60 -6.59 -10.05 2.56
N ASP A 61 -7.15 -11.26 2.37
CA ASP A 61 -7.20 -12.31 3.39
C ASP A 61 -5.81 -12.73 3.90
N ARG A 62 -4.78 -12.65 3.05
CA ARG A 62 -3.41 -13.10 3.37
C ARG A 62 -2.50 -11.98 3.85
N VAL A 63 -2.56 -10.82 3.20
CA VAL A 63 -1.55 -9.77 3.37
C VAL A 63 -1.61 -9.14 4.76
N LEU A 64 -2.80 -8.86 5.30
CA LEU A 64 -2.92 -8.19 6.59
C LEU A 64 -2.47 -9.06 7.78
N PRO A 65 -2.83 -10.36 7.86
CA PRO A 65 -2.26 -11.24 8.89
C PRO A 65 -0.72 -11.28 8.86
N ILE A 66 -0.12 -11.44 7.68
CA ILE A 66 1.35 -11.44 7.51
C ILE A 66 1.93 -10.14 8.05
N LEU A 67 1.37 -9.00 7.64
CA LEU A 67 1.88 -7.70 8.06
C LEU A 67 1.72 -7.47 9.56
N ARG A 68 0.65 -7.94 10.20
CA ARG A 68 0.47 -7.81 11.65
C ARG A 68 1.47 -8.68 12.44
N GLU A 69 1.73 -9.89 11.96
CA GLU A 69 2.63 -10.83 12.63
C GLU A 69 4.11 -10.45 12.47
N HIS A 70 4.50 -10.03 11.27
CA HIS A 70 5.92 -9.93 10.92
C HIS A 70 6.49 -8.50 10.94
N CYS A 71 5.65 -7.48 10.80
CA CYS A 71 6.10 -6.09 10.74
C CYS A 71 5.87 -5.35 12.05
N ILE A 72 6.88 -4.63 12.50
CA ILE A 72 6.75 -3.57 13.51
C ILE A 72 6.10 -2.34 12.90
N SER A 73 6.49 -1.99 11.66
CA SER A 73 5.98 -0.83 10.93
C SER A 73 5.97 -1.10 9.42
N THR A 74 5.08 -0.41 8.71
CA THR A 74 4.98 -0.50 7.25
C THR A 74 4.57 0.87 6.71
N MET A 75 5.21 1.29 5.61
CA MET A 75 4.87 2.51 4.89
C MET A 75 4.95 2.28 3.38
N HIS A 76 3.90 2.66 2.68
CA HIS A 76 3.90 2.76 1.22
C HIS A 76 3.88 4.22 0.81
N LEU A 77 4.96 4.66 0.15
CA LEU A 77 5.06 6.00 -0.41
C LEU A 77 4.82 5.90 -1.91
N VAL A 78 3.82 6.61 -2.40
CA VAL A 78 3.51 6.69 -3.83
C VAL A 78 3.94 8.03 -4.42
N ALA A 79 4.44 7.98 -5.64
CA ALA A 79 4.90 9.15 -6.39
C ALA A 79 4.61 8.96 -7.88
N ASN A 80 4.82 10.04 -8.67
CA ASN A 80 4.78 10.03 -10.13
C ASN A 80 3.65 9.18 -10.72
N SER A 81 2.40 9.63 -10.55
CA SER A 81 1.24 8.91 -11.07
C SER A 81 0.84 9.45 -12.45
N ARG A 82 0.64 8.55 -13.41
CA ARG A 82 0.08 8.86 -14.73
C ARG A 82 -1.21 8.08 -14.91
N VAL A 83 -2.30 8.81 -15.16
CA VAL A 83 -3.64 8.22 -15.38
C VAL A 83 -4.13 8.52 -16.80
N THR A 84 -4.74 7.53 -17.44
CA THR A 84 -5.47 7.68 -18.70
C THR A 84 -6.91 7.25 -18.49
N LEU A 85 -7.86 8.20 -18.61
CA LEU A 85 -9.30 7.93 -18.51
C LEU A 85 -9.83 7.39 -19.85
N GLN A 86 -10.74 6.42 -19.78
CA GLN A 86 -11.46 5.82 -20.91
C GLN A 86 -12.91 5.51 -20.49
N GLY A 87 -13.77 6.54 -20.49
CA GLY A 87 -15.16 6.42 -20.06
C GLY A 87 -15.26 5.97 -18.61
N ASN A 88 -15.83 4.78 -18.38
CA ASN A 88 -15.95 4.18 -17.03
C ASN A 88 -14.75 3.31 -16.64
N ARG A 89 -13.62 3.43 -17.34
CA ARG A 89 -12.36 2.76 -17.02
C ARG A 89 -11.24 3.76 -16.96
N ALA A 90 -10.19 3.46 -16.20
CA ALA A 90 -8.93 4.16 -16.33
C ALA A 90 -7.75 3.21 -16.11
N PHE A 91 -6.60 3.65 -16.60
CA PHE A 91 -5.33 2.96 -16.46
C PHE A 91 -4.37 3.88 -15.74
N ALA A 92 -3.74 3.39 -14.67
CA ALA A 92 -2.79 4.16 -13.90
C ALA A 92 -1.46 3.43 -13.78
N GLU A 93 -0.37 4.15 -14.02
CA GLU A 93 0.97 3.78 -13.56
C GLU A 93 1.29 4.69 -12.37
N THR A 94 1.69 4.10 -11.23
CA THR A 94 2.11 4.85 -10.05
C THR A 94 3.35 4.24 -9.45
N TYR A 95 4.38 5.05 -9.24
CA TYR A 95 5.61 4.61 -8.57
C TYR A 95 5.32 4.40 -7.08
N VAL A 96 5.86 3.32 -6.52
CA VAL A 96 5.73 2.99 -5.11
C VAL A 96 7.08 2.60 -4.51
N VAL A 97 7.34 3.09 -3.31
CA VAL A 97 8.36 2.58 -2.41
C VAL A 97 7.68 2.06 -1.16
N ALA A 98 7.74 0.75 -0.96
CA ALA A 98 7.27 0.10 0.26
C ALA A 98 8.46 -0.11 1.20
N ARG A 99 8.36 0.35 2.44
CA ARG A 99 9.30 0.04 3.52
C ARG A 99 8.57 -0.78 4.59
N HIS A 100 9.09 -1.95 4.89
CA HIS A 100 8.62 -2.80 5.97
C HIS A 100 9.73 -2.97 7.00
N TYR A 101 9.46 -2.57 8.22
CA TYR A 101 10.33 -2.81 9.35
C TYR A 101 9.88 -4.10 10.03
N LEU A 102 10.70 -5.14 9.95
CA LEU A 102 10.40 -6.50 10.38
C LEU A 102 10.83 -6.73 11.83
N GLY A 103 10.01 -7.46 12.60
CA GLY A 103 10.30 -7.79 14.00
C GLY A 103 11.51 -8.71 14.20
N SER A 104 11.93 -9.42 13.15
CA SER A 104 13.07 -10.32 13.17
C SER A 104 13.57 -10.55 11.75
N ALA A 105 14.88 -10.75 11.57
CA ALA A 105 15.47 -11.20 10.32
C ALA A 105 14.83 -12.47 9.75
N ARG A 106 14.33 -13.39 10.60
CA ARG A 106 13.63 -14.60 10.13
C ARG A 106 12.36 -14.26 9.34
N SER A 107 11.70 -13.16 9.69
CA SER A 107 10.48 -12.72 8.99
C SER A 107 10.74 -12.37 7.53
N LEU A 108 11.99 -12.11 7.14
CA LEU A 108 12.36 -11.85 5.75
C LEU A 108 11.94 -13.00 4.82
N GLU A 109 11.98 -14.24 5.30
CA GLU A 109 11.53 -15.44 4.56
C GLU A 109 10.11 -15.29 4.00
N VAL A 110 9.21 -14.61 4.71
CA VAL A 110 7.82 -14.44 4.27
C VAL A 110 7.70 -13.46 3.11
N PHE A 111 8.67 -12.55 2.97
CA PHE A 111 8.67 -11.52 1.92
C PHE A 111 9.41 -11.96 0.66
N VAL A 112 10.51 -12.70 0.81
CA VAL A 112 11.38 -13.06 -0.32
C VAL A 112 11.47 -14.57 -0.58
N GLY A 113 10.90 -15.40 0.29
CA GLY A 113 11.03 -16.86 0.25
C GLY A 113 12.28 -17.37 0.95
N ALA A 114 12.25 -18.63 1.41
CA ALA A 114 13.29 -19.24 2.23
C ALA A 114 14.70 -19.19 1.59
N ALA A 115 14.82 -19.60 0.33
CA ALA A 115 16.10 -19.65 -0.36
C ALA A 115 16.73 -18.26 -0.56
N ALA A 116 15.93 -17.26 -0.89
CA ALA A 116 16.42 -15.89 -1.03
C ALA A 116 16.78 -15.29 0.32
N ALA A 117 15.97 -15.54 1.37
CA ALA A 117 16.26 -15.07 2.72
C ALA A 117 17.57 -15.67 3.24
N GLU A 118 17.82 -16.98 3.03
CA GLU A 118 19.09 -17.61 3.40
C GLU A 118 20.28 -16.92 2.71
N THR A 119 20.17 -16.67 1.41
CA THR A 119 21.21 -16.00 0.62
C THR A 119 21.48 -14.58 1.12
N ILE A 120 20.42 -13.78 1.34
CA ILE A 120 20.52 -12.39 1.80
C ILE A 120 21.09 -12.31 3.21
N LEU A 121 20.55 -13.10 4.15
CA LEU A 121 21.03 -13.12 5.53
C LEU A 121 22.49 -13.62 5.60
N GLY A 122 22.85 -14.54 4.71
CA GLY A 122 24.22 -15.03 4.50
C GLY A 122 25.26 -13.93 4.25
N ALA A 123 24.85 -12.81 3.67
CA ALA A 123 25.73 -11.68 3.37
C ALA A 123 26.09 -10.82 4.60
N PHE A 124 25.40 -11.01 5.74
CA PHE A 124 25.62 -10.20 6.95
C PHE A 124 26.27 -10.99 8.09
N PRO A 125 26.99 -10.36 9.04
CA PRO A 125 27.52 -11.02 10.23
C PRO A 125 26.42 -11.62 11.12
N LYS A 126 26.70 -12.73 11.83
CA LYS A 126 25.71 -13.44 12.66
C LYS A 126 24.95 -12.55 13.66
N PRO A 127 25.59 -11.66 14.46
CA PRO A 127 24.85 -10.79 15.37
C PRO A 127 23.84 -9.87 14.66
N ALA A 128 24.11 -9.49 13.41
CA ALA A 128 23.18 -8.69 12.62
C ALA A 128 21.97 -9.51 12.13
N ARG A 129 22.13 -10.82 11.91
CA ARG A 129 21.04 -11.75 11.54
C ARG A 129 20.07 -12.03 12.69
N ASP A 130 20.44 -11.72 13.92
CA ASP A 130 19.56 -11.89 15.08
C ASP A 130 18.83 -10.57 15.44
N ALA A 131 19.10 -9.48 14.70
CA ALA A 131 18.47 -8.18 14.88
C ALA A 131 17.18 -8.03 14.05
N PRO A 132 16.34 -7.01 14.33
CA PRO A 132 15.29 -6.58 13.42
C PRO A 132 15.86 -6.25 12.02
N PHE A 133 15.04 -6.35 11.00
CA PHE A 133 15.44 -6.16 9.60
C PHE A 133 14.50 -5.19 8.90
N GLU A 134 14.99 -4.44 7.93
CA GLU A 134 14.16 -3.67 7.00
C GLU A 134 14.14 -4.38 5.66
N TYR A 135 12.95 -4.48 5.05
CA TYR A 135 12.76 -4.89 3.67
C TYR A 135 12.14 -3.74 2.91
N HIS A 136 12.80 -3.31 1.83
CA HIS A 136 12.28 -2.30 0.93
C HIS A 136 12.04 -2.87 -0.45
N ALA A 137 10.96 -2.41 -1.07
CA ALA A 137 10.65 -2.68 -2.45
C ALA A 137 10.34 -1.38 -3.17
N GLY A 138 10.97 -1.17 -4.32
CA GLY A 138 10.62 -0.11 -5.25
C GLY A 138 10.04 -0.71 -6.51
N GLY A 139 8.99 -0.08 -7.01
CA GLY A 139 8.30 -0.59 -8.19
C GLY A 139 7.19 0.32 -8.67
N ARG A 140 6.29 -0.27 -9.45
CA ARG A 140 5.16 0.41 -10.06
C ARG A 140 3.88 -0.39 -9.84
N TYR A 141 2.84 0.26 -9.35
CA TYR A 141 1.48 -0.22 -9.50
C TYR A 141 1.00 0.08 -10.92
N LEU A 142 0.59 -0.98 -11.62
CA LEU A 142 -0.08 -0.91 -12.91
C LEU A 142 -1.53 -1.30 -12.69
N ASP A 143 -2.39 -0.30 -12.66
CA ASP A 143 -3.78 -0.44 -12.25
C ASP A 143 -4.72 -0.31 -13.43
N ARG A 144 -5.72 -1.19 -13.48
CA ARG A 144 -6.97 -0.97 -14.21
C ARG A 144 -8.06 -0.71 -13.17
N VAL A 145 -8.57 0.50 -13.18
CA VAL A 145 -9.68 0.93 -12.33
C VAL A 145 -10.96 1.02 -13.13
N GLU A 146 -12.08 0.70 -12.50
CA GLU A 146 -13.40 0.78 -13.11
C GLU A 146 -14.33 1.63 -12.26
N ARG A 147 -15.15 2.43 -12.92
CA ARG A 147 -16.24 3.17 -12.31
C ARG A 147 -17.53 2.37 -12.42
N ARG A 148 -18.12 2.01 -11.28
CA ARG A 148 -19.46 1.40 -11.21
C ARG A 148 -20.26 2.17 -10.18
N GLU A 149 -21.51 2.53 -10.51
CA GLU A 149 -22.39 3.28 -9.61
C GLU A 149 -21.79 4.60 -9.08
N GLY A 150 -20.93 5.24 -9.88
CA GLY A 150 -20.28 6.51 -9.53
C GLY A 150 -18.98 6.38 -8.72
N GLU A 151 -18.60 5.19 -8.30
CA GLU A 151 -17.40 4.91 -7.50
C GLU A 151 -16.28 4.32 -8.35
N TRP A 152 -15.05 4.75 -8.11
CA TRP A 152 -13.84 4.16 -8.70
C TRP A 152 -13.22 3.15 -7.74
N ARG A 153 -12.96 1.93 -8.22
CA ARG A 153 -12.21 0.90 -7.46
C ARG A 153 -11.29 0.12 -8.40
N PHE A 154 -10.30 -0.57 -7.84
CA PHE A 154 -9.44 -1.47 -8.61
C PHE A 154 -10.25 -2.64 -9.15
N ALA A 155 -10.15 -2.88 -10.45
CA ALA A 155 -10.61 -4.12 -11.08
C ALA A 155 -9.45 -5.06 -11.39
N HIS A 156 -8.24 -4.50 -11.60
CA HIS A 156 -6.99 -5.25 -11.67
C HIS A 156 -5.85 -4.38 -11.14
N ARG A 157 -4.97 -4.97 -10.34
CA ARG A 157 -3.70 -4.37 -9.93
C ARG A 157 -2.57 -5.35 -10.22
N ARG A 158 -1.50 -4.86 -10.84
CA ARG A 158 -0.21 -5.57 -10.92
C ARG A 158 0.88 -4.73 -10.27
N LEU A 159 1.61 -5.32 -9.33
CA LEU A 159 2.84 -4.74 -8.81
C LEU A 159 4.03 -5.25 -9.65
N VAL A 160 4.74 -4.33 -10.28
CA VAL A 160 6.01 -4.61 -10.97
C VAL A 160 7.14 -4.13 -10.07
N PHE A 161 7.95 -5.07 -9.58
CA PHE A 161 9.15 -4.76 -8.82
C PHE A 161 10.27 -4.31 -9.76
N ASP A 162 10.85 -3.16 -9.48
CA ASP A 162 12.05 -2.66 -10.17
C ASP A 162 13.31 -2.96 -9.35
N TRP A 163 13.20 -2.98 -8.01
CA TRP A 163 14.25 -3.41 -7.10
C TRP A 163 13.68 -3.83 -5.75
N THR A 164 14.47 -4.63 -5.03
CA THR A 164 14.24 -4.96 -3.62
C THR A 164 15.56 -4.88 -2.88
N GLU A 165 15.53 -4.43 -1.64
CA GLU A 165 16.70 -4.42 -0.77
C GLU A 165 16.31 -4.84 0.64
N ALA A 166 17.26 -5.41 1.38
CA ALA A 166 17.05 -5.82 2.75
C ALA A 166 18.32 -5.62 3.56
N HIS A 167 18.17 -5.08 4.77
CA HIS A 167 19.29 -4.69 5.62
C HIS A 167 18.94 -4.91 7.10
N PRO A 168 19.94 -5.15 7.96
CA PRO A 168 19.76 -5.04 9.39
C PRO A 168 19.19 -3.66 9.76
N ALA A 169 18.20 -3.66 10.63
CA ALA A 169 17.49 -2.45 11.01
C ALA A 169 18.05 -1.81 12.27
N SER A 170 17.92 -0.48 12.37
CA SER A 170 18.31 0.25 13.58
C SER A 170 17.30 0.03 14.71
N PRO A 171 17.70 -0.37 15.93
CA PRO A 171 16.76 -0.64 17.03
C PRO A 171 16.01 0.60 17.52
N ALA A 172 16.20 1.78 16.92
CA ALA A 172 15.56 3.04 17.31
C ALA A 172 14.02 2.98 17.35
N LEU A 173 13.36 2.12 16.55
CA LEU A 173 11.91 1.92 16.64
C LEU A 173 11.46 1.17 17.91
N LEU A 174 12.38 0.51 18.60
CA LEU A 174 12.11 -0.24 19.83
C LEU A 174 12.45 0.55 21.10
N VAL A 175 12.95 1.78 20.94
CA VAL A 175 13.35 2.65 22.05
C VAL A 175 12.32 3.76 22.20
N ASP A 176 11.84 3.96 23.43
CA ASP A 176 11.02 5.12 23.74
C ASP A 176 11.87 6.40 23.71
N ILE A 177 11.54 7.29 22.78
CA ILE A 177 12.18 8.58 22.59
C ILE A 177 11.24 9.75 22.92
N GLY A 178 10.14 9.49 23.62
CA GLY A 178 9.15 10.51 24.00
C GLY A 178 8.40 11.09 22.78
N ARG A 179 8.19 10.29 21.74
CA ARG A 179 7.47 10.66 20.52
C ARG A 179 6.17 9.88 20.39
N THR A 180 5.16 10.50 19.79
CA THR A 180 3.95 9.80 19.37
C THR A 180 4.25 9.00 18.10
N PHE A 181 4.11 7.68 18.18
CA PHE A 181 4.23 6.78 17.04
C PHE A 181 2.85 6.47 16.45
N GLY A 182 2.81 6.23 15.14
CA GLY A 182 1.59 5.79 14.46
C GLY A 182 1.12 4.41 14.93
N ARG A 183 -0.18 4.16 14.80
CA ARG A 183 -0.78 2.83 15.04
C ARG A 183 -1.00 2.11 13.72
N ARG A 184 -0.97 0.78 13.79
CA ARG A 184 -1.15 -0.10 12.63
C ARG A 184 -2.55 -0.70 12.60
N ASP A 185 -3.51 0.08 13.07
CA ASP A 185 -4.92 -0.26 13.16
C ASP A 185 -5.74 1.05 13.14
N PRO A 186 -7.08 0.97 13.07
CA PRO A 186 -7.95 2.15 13.02
C PRO A 186 -7.89 3.08 14.25
N SER A 187 -7.15 2.75 15.31
CA SER A 187 -6.86 3.67 16.43
C SER A 187 -5.75 4.69 16.12
N ASP A 188 -5.17 4.66 14.91
CA ASP A 188 -4.20 5.66 14.47
C ASP A 188 -4.78 7.08 14.47
N ALA A 189 -3.95 8.05 14.85
CA ALA A 189 -4.37 9.45 14.99
C ALA A 189 -4.95 10.04 13.70
N ALA A 190 -4.57 9.52 12.52
CA ALA A 190 -5.14 9.95 11.26
C ALA A 190 -6.66 9.71 11.18
N TYR A 191 -7.19 8.63 11.76
CA TYR A 191 -8.63 8.39 11.73
C TYR A 191 -9.40 9.43 12.54
N ALA A 192 -8.92 9.79 13.72
CA ALA A 192 -9.50 10.86 14.51
C ALA A 192 -9.44 12.22 13.77
N LEU A 193 -8.31 12.51 13.10
CA LEU A 193 -8.16 13.73 12.30
C LEU A 193 -9.22 13.83 11.19
N PHE A 194 -9.37 12.79 10.37
CA PHE A 194 -10.32 12.80 9.25
C PHE A 194 -11.78 12.62 9.69
N ALA A 195 -12.05 12.10 10.88
CA ALA A 195 -13.40 12.07 11.45
C ALA A 195 -13.85 13.45 11.97
N SER A 196 -12.90 14.32 12.35
CA SER A 196 -13.19 15.67 12.86
C SER A 196 -13.60 16.67 11.77
N SER A 197 -13.30 16.38 10.50
CA SER A 197 -13.77 17.14 9.34
C SER A 197 -15.15 16.65 8.90
N GLY A 198 -16.19 17.06 9.62
CA GLY A 198 -17.58 16.89 9.20
C GLY A 198 -17.99 17.89 8.11
N PRO A 199 -19.08 17.63 7.36
CA PRO A 199 -19.53 18.51 6.27
C PRO A 199 -19.95 19.92 6.71
N GLU A 200 -20.08 20.20 8.01
CA GLU A 200 -20.43 21.54 8.52
C GLU A 200 -19.29 22.57 8.42
N ASP A 201 -18.03 22.11 8.34
CA ASP A 201 -16.84 22.97 8.24
C ASP A 201 -16.38 23.25 6.79
N ALA A 202 -17.04 22.64 5.80
CA ALA A 202 -16.84 22.94 4.40
C ALA A 202 -17.79 24.08 3.95
N ARG A 203 -17.53 25.30 4.42
CA ARG A 203 -18.19 26.53 3.95
C ARG A 203 -17.29 27.32 3.00
#